data_AF-A0A9X2DE21-F1
#
_entry.id   AF-A0A9X2DE21-F1
#
_cell.length_a   1.000
_cell.length_b   1.000
_cell.length_c   1.000
_cell.angle_alpha   90.00
_cell.angle_beta   90.00
_cell.angle_gamma   90.00
#
_symmetry.space_group_name_H-M   'P 1'
#
loop_
_entity.id
_entity.type
_entity.pdbx_description
1 polymer ?
#
loop_
_entity_poly.entity_id
_entity_poly.type
_entity_poly.pdbx_seq_one_letter_code
_entity_poly.pdbx_strand_id
1 'polypeptide(L)'
;MLGIAKFHWLPRRLVVSLFSLVLLGITTYPAVAKPSPAPDHAAAGSSAAPTEGPALTLDTDAAVESDSITTDESAFSLEGVTLPASFRVSGTRSYVLDASGARVYFPADVASRAASTWWDGVCTDGESRYATVKDYPREKAHSRMERTYARMYCGKKDRDSEEPLSEAAFGIRHIRAYHKSQFAKLASWQGSTWGNWMHWALRWVMSEPSLRTVQNANRFCYEKPFNFTNANGEAVTRYVVALLGKTGVRIMTAFPRNKSYCLGVQF
;
A
#
# COMPACT_ATOMS: atom_id res chain seq x y z
N MET A 1 24.97 -52.75 23.22
CA MET A 1 26.40 -52.36 23.26
C MET A 1 26.93 -52.30 21.84
N LEU A 2 26.99 -51.11 21.24
CA LEU A 2 27.66 -50.87 19.97
C LEU A 2 28.25 -49.46 19.98
N GLY A 3 29.46 -49.35 19.44
CA GLY A 3 30.50 -48.39 19.80
C GLY A 3 30.33 -46.96 19.31
N ILE A 4 30.95 -46.08 20.09
CA ILE A 4 31.16 -44.65 19.87
C ILE A 4 32.30 -44.45 18.87
N ALA A 5 32.07 -43.71 17.79
CA ALA A 5 33.14 -43.19 16.93
C ALA A 5 33.31 -41.68 17.18
N LYS A 6 34.47 -41.33 17.74
CA LYS A 6 34.98 -39.96 17.91
C LYS A 6 35.50 -39.43 16.57
N PHE A 7 35.09 -38.22 16.18
CA PHE A 7 35.80 -37.40 15.20
C PHE A 7 36.37 -36.16 15.90
N HIS A 8 37.62 -35.85 15.63
CA HIS A 8 38.35 -34.69 16.13
C HIS A 8 39.32 -34.18 15.04
N TRP A 9 39.57 -32.86 15.07
CA TRP A 9 40.57 -32.05 14.33
C TRP A 9 40.22 -31.71 12.86
N LEU A 10 40.38 -30.49 12.31
CA LEU A 10 41.00 -29.20 12.67
C LEU A 10 40.43 -28.09 11.76
N PRO A 11 40.57 -26.80 12.11
CA PRO A 11 40.15 -25.67 11.29
C PRO A 11 41.24 -25.25 10.29
N ARG A 12 40.86 -24.85 9.07
CA ARG A 12 41.78 -24.20 8.12
C ARG A 12 41.24 -22.86 7.63
N ARG A 13 41.81 -21.83 8.24
CA ARG A 13 42.41 -20.61 7.66
C ARG A 13 41.63 -19.78 6.65
N LEU A 14 41.48 -18.50 7.04
CA LEU A 14 41.43 -17.29 6.23
C LEU A 14 42.12 -17.41 4.85
N VAL A 15 41.42 -16.96 3.82
CA VAL A 15 42.04 -16.34 2.65
C VAL A 15 41.39 -14.97 2.47
N VAL A 16 42.15 -13.94 2.80
CA VAL A 16 41.93 -12.55 2.39
C VAL A 16 42.40 -12.46 0.95
N SER A 17 41.55 -12.01 0.03
CA SER A 17 42.00 -11.57 -1.30
C SER A 17 41.47 -10.17 -1.57
N LEU A 18 42.37 -9.19 -1.46
CA LEU A 18 42.22 -7.89 -2.07
C LEU A 18 42.12 -8.06 -3.58
N PHE A 19 41.12 -7.43 -4.20
CA PHE A 19 41.21 -7.00 -5.59
C PHE A 19 40.87 -5.52 -5.64
N SER A 20 41.93 -4.70 -5.68
CA SER A 20 41.88 -3.38 -6.28
C SER A 20 42.11 -3.55 -7.78
N LEU A 21 41.15 -3.15 -8.60
CA LEU A 21 41.43 -2.77 -9.98
C LEU A 21 40.70 -1.47 -10.30
N VAL A 22 41.51 -0.42 -10.43
CA VAL A 22 41.18 0.85 -11.04
C VAL A 22 41.24 0.66 -12.54
N LEU A 23 40.19 1.05 -13.28
CA LEU A 23 40.34 1.44 -14.68
C LEU A 23 39.27 2.47 -15.06
N LEU A 24 39.79 3.68 -15.19
CA LEU A 24 39.47 4.78 -16.11
C LEU A 24 38.32 4.56 -17.10
N GLY A 25 37.49 5.60 -17.18
CA GLY A 25 36.35 5.68 -18.07
C GLY A 25 36.68 5.95 -19.53
N ILE A 26 35.64 5.81 -20.35
CA ILE A 26 35.55 6.43 -21.67
C ILE A 26 34.10 6.88 -21.83
N THR A 27 33.93 8.20 -21.91
CA THR A 27 32.72 8.87 -22.37
C THR A 27 32.67 8.84 -23.90
N THR A 28 31.60 8.30 -24.48
CA THR A 28 31.19 8.63 -25.85
C THR A 28 29.66 8.59 -25.95
N TYR A 29 29.05 9.76 -26.06
CA TYR A 29 27.75 9.93 -26.69
C TYR A 29 27.92 9.80 -28.21
N PRO A 30 26.90 9.27 -28.91
CA PRO A 30 26.44 10.09 -30.03
C PRO A 30 24.91 10.13 -30.21
N ALA A 31 24.54 11.24 -30.85
CA ALA A 31 23.48 11.40 -31.83
C ALA A 31 22.01 11.40 -31.38
N VAL A 32 21.55 12.63 -31.15
CA VAL A 32 20.21 13.13 -31.46
C VAL A 32 19.77 12.66 -32.85
N ALA A 33 18.66 11.93 -32.93
CA ALA A 33 17.88 11.77 -34.16
C ALA A 33 16.68 12.73 -34.10
N LYS A 34 16.61 13.65 -35.07
CA LYS A 34 15.44 14.50 -35.35
C LYS A 34 14.31 13.66 -36.00
N PRO A 35 13.06 14.09 -35.89
CA PRO A 35 11.88 13.31 -36.27
C PRO A 35 11.63 13.39 -37.78
N SER A 36 11.08 12.32 -38.34
CA SER A 36 10.50 12.30 -39.68
C SER A 36 9.00 11.95 -39.61
N PRO A 37 8.22 12.35 -40.63
CA PRO A 37 6.90 12.93 -40.45
C PRO A 37 5.76 11.91 -40.59
N ALA A 38 4.58 12.36 -40.14
CA ALA A 38 3.29 11.72 -40.38
C ALA A 38 3.01 11.53 -41.89
N PRO A 39 2.25 10.49 -42.25
CA PRO A 39 1.39 10.54 -43.41
C PRO A 39 -0.07 10.73 -43.00
N ASP A 40 -0.68 11.76 -43.55
CA ASP A 40 -2.12 11.93 -43.65
C ASP A 40 -2.72 10.99 -44.73
N HIS A 41 -4.03 10.80 -44.58
CA HIS A 41 -5.04 10.41 -45.58
C HIS A 41 -5.55 8.96 -45.63
N ALA A 42 -6.78 8.85 -45.11
CA ALA A 42 -8.00 8.50 -45.83
C ALA A 42 -8.35 7.01 -46.10
N ALA A 43 -9.40 6.60 -45.38
CA ALA A 43 -10.69 6.06 -45.86
C ALA A 43 -10.79 4.67 -46.53
N ALA A 44 -11.96 4.07 -46.23
CA ALA A 44 -12.67 2.99 -46.90
C ALA A 44 -12.42 1.53 -46.43
N GLY A 45 -13.32 1.09 -45.54
CA GLY A 45 -14.25 -0.03 -45.76
C GLY A 45 -13.71 -1.43 -46.07
N SER A 46 -14.00 -2.38 -45.20
CA SER A 46 -14.72 -3.61 -45.58
C SER A 46 -15.09 -4.43 -44.35
N SER A 47 -16.34 -4.87 -44.31
CA SER A 47 -16.88 -5.83 -43.34
C SER A 47 -16.34 -7.24 -43.64
N ALA A 48 -15.87 -7.94 -42.61
CA ALA A 48 -15.82 -9.40 -42.63
C ALA A 48 -16.11 -9.93 -41.21
N ALA A 49 -17.10 -10.81 -41.12
CA ALA A 49 -17.57 -11.47 -39.91
C ALA A 49 -16.50 -12.43 -39.33
N PRO A 50 -16.50 -12.69 -38.00
CA PRO A 50 -15.52 -13.56 -37.39
C PRO A 50 -15.95 -15.03 -37.47
N THR A 51 -14.98 -15.88 -37.81
CA THR A 51 -15.08 -17.35 -37.75
C THR A 51 -14.96 -17.82 -36.30
N GLU A 52 -15.92 -18.64 -35.87
CA GLU A 52 -15.96 -19.28 -34.56
C GLU A 52 -14.77 -20.21 -34.34
N GLY A 53 -14.19 -20.14 -33.14
CA GLY A 53 -13.20 -21.06 -32.58
C GLY A 53 -13.47 -21.24 -31.08
N PRO A 54 -13.11 -22.39 -30.49
CA PRO A 54 -13.93 -23.05 -29.48
C PRO A 54 -13.90 -22.39 -28.10
N ALA A 55 -15.07 -22.45 -27.46
CA ALA A 55 -15.33 -22.02 -26.10
C ALA A 55 -14.45 -22.79 -25.10
N LEU A 56 -13.55 -22.06 -24.42
CA LEU A 56 -12.97 -22.47 -23.16
C LEU A 56 -13.89 -21.98 -22.04
N THR A 57 -14.69 -22.91 -21.50
CA THR A 57 -15.40 -22.77 -20.24
C THR A 57 -14.39 -22.54 -19.12
N LEU A 58 -14.33 -21.32 -18.60
CA LEU A 58 -13.63 -21.02 -17.36
C LEU A 58 -14.67 -20.81 -16.26
N ASP A 59 -14.87 -21.84 -15.46
CA ASP A 59 -15.58 -21.75 -14.18
C ASP A 59 -14.97 -20.62 -13.36
N THR A 60 -15.76 -19.57 -13.15
CA THR A 60 -15.36 -18.41 -12.35
C THR A 60 -16.33 -18.23 -11.19
N ASP A 61 -16.41 -19.23 -10.33
CA ASP A 61 -16.93 -19.06 -8.97
C ASP A 61 -15.87 -18.35 -8.10
N ALA A 62 -15.61 -17.09 -8.42
CA ALA A 62 -15.02 -16.17 -7.46
C ALA A 62 -16.18 -15.38 -6.86
N ALA A 63 -16.75 -15.94 -5.79
CA ALA A 63 -17.71 -15.28 -4.93
C ALA A 63 -17.24 -13.83 -4.67
N VAL A 64 -18.02 -12.88 -5.15
CA VAL A 64 -17.93 -11.48 -4.75
C VAL A 64 -18.39 -11.44 -3.31
N GLU A 65 -17.47 -11.68 -2.38
CA GLU A 65 -17.70 -11.43 -0.96
C GLU A 65 -17.74 -9.91 -0.77
N SER A 66 -18.92 -9.35 -0.98
CA SER A 66 -19.32 -8.03 -0.52
C SER A 66 -19.39 -8.06 1.00
N ASP A 67 -18.23 -8.01 1.63
CA ASP A 67 -18.09 -8.00 3.07
C ASP A 67 -18.32 -6.55 3.55
N SER A 68 -19.59 -6.17 3.61
CA SER A 68 -20.05 -4.97 4.29
C SER A 68 -19.65 -5.10 5.75
N ILE A 69 -18.70 -4.27 6.19
CA ILE A 69 -18.76 -3.80 7.57
C ILE A 69 -20.13 -3.13 7.66
N THR A 70 -21.00 -3.72 8.49
CA THR A 70 -22.33 -3.22 8.80
C THR A 70 -22.28 -1.70 8.92
N THR A 71 -23.16 -1.05 8.17
CA THR A 71 -23.43 0.40 8.13
C THR A 71 -23.96 0.97 9.45
N ASP A 72 -23.73 0.28 10.56
CA ASP A 72 -24.31 0.58 11.87
C ASP A 72 -23.40 1.46 12.74
N GLU A 73 -22.26 1.90 12.21
CA GLU A 73 -21.56 3.06 12.76
C GLU A 73 -21.78 4.25 11.84
N SER A 74 -22.76 5.06 12.24
CA SER A 74 -23.13 6.33 11.64
C SER A 74 -21.91 7.14 11.17
N ALA A 75 -22.06 7.77 10.00
CA ALA A 75 -21.08 8.67 9.43
C ALA A 75 -20.65 9.70 10.49
N PHE A 76 -19.43 9.52 11.02
CA PHE A 76 -18.88 10.41 12.03
C PHE A 76 -18.64 11.79 11.40
N SER A 77 -19.54 12.74 11.68
CA SER A 77 -19.36 14.14 11.32
C SER A 77 -18.28 14.75 12.21
N LEU A 78 -17.27 15.35 11.58
CA LEU A 78 -16.15 16.01 12.26
C LEU A 78 -16.49 17.42 12.76
N GLU A 79 -17.71 17.92 12.51
CA GLU A 79 -18.11 19.24 12.97
C GLU A 79 -18.34 19.25 14.50
N GLY A 80 -17.51 20.03 15.21
CA GLY A 80 -17.72 20.34 16.63
C GLY A 80 -17.00 19.45 17.65
N VAL A 81 -16.14 18.51 17.24
CA VAL A 81 -15.38 17.69 18.19
C VAL A 81 -14.26 18.51 18.84
N THR A 82 -14.56 19.10 19.99
CA THR A 82 -13.54 19.69 20.87
C THR A 82 -12.80 18.55 21.57
N LEU A 83 -11.59 18.25 21.10
CA LEU A 83 -10.76 17.23 21.73
C LEU A 83 -10.36 17.66 23.15
N PRO A 84 -10.47 16.79 24.16
CA PRO A 84 -10.08 17.13 25.51
C PRO A 84 -8.58 17.43 25.58
N ALA A 85 -8.19 18.32 26.50
CA ALA A 85 -6.81 18.80 26.66
C ALA A 85 -5.78 17.68 26.88
N SER A 86 -6.23 16.51 27.36
CA SER A 86 -5.45 15.29 27.50
C SER A 86 -4.79 14.83 26.19
N PHE A 87 -5.39 15.10 25.01
CA PHE A 87 -4.81 14.74 23.71
C PHE A 87 -3.59 15.57 23.31
N ARG A 88 -3.27 16.64 24.06
CA ARG A 88 -2.03 17.41 23.87
C ARG A 88 -0.82 16.76 24.55
N VAL A 89 -1.02 15.73 25.36
CA VAL A 89 0.04 15.03 26.09
C VAL A 89 0.61 13.91 25.19
N SER A 90 1.94 13.84 25.06
CA SER A 90 2.60 12.84 24.20
C SER A 90 2.25 11.38 24.54
N GLY A 91 1.75 11.10 25.75
CA GLY A 91 1.43 9.76 26.24
C GLY A 91 0.08 9.17 25.80
N THR A 92 -0.85 9.98 25.29
CA THR A 92 -2.16 9.50 24.77
C THR A 92 -2.15 9.30 23.26
N ARG A 93 -1.00 9.50 22.62
CA ARG A 93 -0.88 9.42 21.17
C ARG A 93 -0.83 7.98 20.68
N SER A 94 -1.33 7.76 19.47
CA SER A 94 -1.22 6.46 18.82
C SER A 94 0.24 6.14 18.64
N TYR A 95 0.60 4.92 18.95
CA TYR A 95 1.95 4.44 18.74
C TYR A 95 1.93 3.10 18.03
N VAL A 96 3.06 2.82 17.44
CA VAL A 96 3.36 1.55 16.81
C VAL A 96 4.62 0.99 17.46
N LEU A 97 4.75 -0.33 17.48
CA LEU A 97 5.99 -0.98 17.89
C LEU A 97 6.89 -1.11 16.65
N ASP A 98 8.11 -0.60 16.75
CA ASP A 98 9.15 -0.84 15.76
C ASP A 98 9.72 -2.26 15.90
N ALA A 99 10.64 -2.63 15.01
CA ALA A 99 11.30 -3.93 15.02
C ALA A 99 12.04 -4.26 16.35
N SER A 100 12.42 -3.27 17.15
CA SER A 100 13.04 -3.47 18.47
C SER A 100 12.03 -3.62 19.60
N GLY A 101 10.73 -3.43 19.32
CA GLY A 101 9.67 -3.37 20.32
C GLY A 101 9.55 -2.00 21.00
N ALA A 102 10.28 -0.98 20.53
CA ALA A 102 10.16 0.37 21.07
C ALA A 102 8.89 1.05 20.53
N ARG A 103 8.28 1.90 21.37
CA ARG A 103 7.09 2.66 21.00
C ARG A 103 7.49 3.86 20.16
N VAL A 104 7.03 3.89 18.92
CA VAL A 104 7.14 5.08 18.06
C VAL A 104 5.79 5.75 17.96
N TYR A 105 5.72 6.95 18.50
CA TYR A 105 4.49 7.74 18.56
C TYR A 105 4.22 8.46 17.25
N PHE A 106 2.95 8.63 16.93
CA PHE A 106 2.52 9.51 15.85
C PHE A 106 3.01 10.94 16.14
N PRO A 107 3.75 11.57 15.21
CA PRO A 107 4.17 12.96 15.35
C PRO A 107 2.94 13.82 15.11
N ALA A 108 2.19 14.15 16.16
CA ALA A 108 1.14 15.15 16.03
C ALA A 108 1.82 16.51 15.89
N ASP A 109 1.99 16.96 14.65
CA ASP A 109 2.23 18.36 14.36
C ASP A 109 1.01 19.14 14.86
N VAL A 110 1.24 20.02 15.83
CA VAL A 110 0.23 20.83 16.53
C VAL A 110 -0.51 21.78 15.57
N ALA A 111 -0.18 21.78 14.27
CA ALA A 111 -0.63 22.73 13.26
C ALA A 111 -1.89 22.32 12.47
N SER A 112 -2.29 21.04 12.37
CA SER A 112 -3.44 20.70 11.50
C SER A 112 -4.76 20.58 12.27
N ARG A 113 -5.21 21.71 12.86
CA ARG A 113 -6.64 21.97 13.11
C ARG A 113 -7.40 22.32 11.83
N ALA A 114 -6.72 22.36 10.69
CA ALA A 114 -7.34 22.61 9.40
C ALA A 114 -8.37 21.52 9.07
N ALA A 115 -9.57 21.94 8.67
CA ALA A 115 -10.66 21.05 8.24
C ALA A 115 -10.31 20.25 6.97
N SER A 116 -9.26 20.66 6.24
CA SER A 116 -8.75 20.00 5.04
C SER A 116 -7.21 19.88 5.07
N THR A 117 -6.70 18.88 4.35
CA THR A 117 -5.27 18.60 4.17
C THR A 117 -4.89 18.62 2.70
N TRP A 118 -3.58 18.65 2.42
CA TRP A 118 -3.08 18.35 1.07
C TRP A 118 -3.65 17.03 0.51
N TRP A 119 -3.85 16.03 1.37
CA TRP A 119 -4.45 14.74 1.00
C TRP A 119 -5.92 14.83 0.60
N ASP A 120 -6.63 15.91 0.92
CA ASP A 120 -7.98 16.16 0.42
C ASP A 120 -7.98 16.79 -0.97
N GLY A 121 -6.96 17.61 -1.27
CA GLY A 121 -6.81 18.32 -2.54
C GLY A 121 -5.94 17.63 -3.60
N VAL A 122 -5.24 16.54 -3.26
CA VAL A 122 -4.45 15.79 -4.25
C VAL A 122 -5.37 14.96 -5.16
N CYS A 123 -5.06 14.85 -6.46
CA CYS A 123 -5.80 13.98 -7.38
C CYS A 123 -7.29 14.33 -7.50
N THR A 124 -7.56 15.61 -7.68
CA THR A 124 -8.89 16.15 -8.01
C THR A 124 -9.27 15.86 -9.47
N ASP A 125 -10.16 16.66 -10.06
CA ASP A 125 -10.56 16.49 -11.45
C ASP A 125 -9.44 16.96 -12.39
N GLY A 126 -9.09 16.13 -13.37
CA GLY A 126 -8.08 16.42 -14.39
C GLY A 126 -6.75 15.65 -14.23
N GLU A 127 -6.39 15.18 -13.04
CA GLU A 127 -5.17 14.37 -12.90
C GLU A 127 -5.38 12.93 -13.42
N SER A 128 -4.39 12.42 -14.16
CA SER A 128 -4.35 11.04 -14.62
C SER A 128 -4.48 10.06 -13.45
N ARG A 129 -5.26 8.99 -13.63
CA ARG A 129 -5.35 7.90 -12.65
C ARG A 129 -4.00 7.22 -12.35
N TYR A 130 -3.01 7.36 -13.23
CA TYR A 130 -1.66 6.83 -13.01
C TYR A 130 -0.64 7.91 -12.63
N ALA A 131 -1.07 9.13 -12.33
CA ALA A 131 -0.22 10.12 -11.71
C ALA A 131 0.25 9.60 -10.34
N THR A 132 1.56 9.70 -10.10
CA THR A 132 2.19 9.18 -8.88
C THR A 132 2.01 10.17 -7.75
N VAL A 133 1.49 9.70 -6.63
CA VAL A 133 1.31 10.50 -5.40
C VAL A 133 2.50 10.30 -4.48
N LYS A 134 2.85 9.04 -4.20
CA LYS A 134 3.91 8.70 -3.24
C LYS A 134 4.41 7.28 -3.41
N ASP A 135 5.71 7.09 -3.25
CA ASP A 135 6.32 5.77 -3.10
C ASP A 135 6.62 5.48 -1.62
N TYR A 136 6.36 4.23 -1.22
CA TYR A 136 6.60 3.68 0.10
C TYR A 136 7.57 2.52 -0.02
N PRO A 137 8.80 2.63 0.52
CA PRO A 137 9.73 1.51 0.58
C PRO A 137 9.10 0.31 1.29
N ARG A 138 9.32 -0.89 0.76
CA ARG A 138 8.89 -2.15 1.38
C ARG A 138 9.77 -3.31 0.96
N GLU A 139 9.86 -4.30 1.83
CA GLU A 139 10.32 -5.62 1.44
C GLU A 139 9.26 -6.34 0.59
N LYS A 140 9.66 -7.41 -0.11
CA LYS A 140 8.74 -8.23 -0.91
C LYS A 140 8.16 -9.35 -0.05
N ALA A 141 6.84 -9.52 -0.10
CA ALA A 141 6.13 -10.68 0.43
C ALA A 141 6.27 -11.92 -0.46
N HIS A 142 6.68 -11.76 -1.73
CA HIS A 142 6.82 -12.86 -2.68
C HIS A 142 7.79 -12.50 -3.81
N SER A 143 8.47 -13.50 -4.38
CA SER A 143 9.45 -13.34 -5.47
C SER A 143 8.88 -12.63 -6.71
N ARG A 144 7.63 -12.95 -7.08
CA ARG A 144 6.89 -12.34 -8.19
C ARG A 144 6.56 -10.85 -8.02
N MET A 145 6.74 -10.28 -6.83
CA MET A 145 6.56 -8.84 -6.66
C MET A 145 7.66 -8.10 -7.40
N GLU A 146 7.27 -7.09 -8.16
CA GLU A 146 8.19 -6.14 -8.76
C GLU A 146 8.56 -5.06 -7.74
N ARG A 147 9.76 -4.50 -7.92
CA ARG A 147 10.33 -3.40 -7.12
C ARG A 147 10.38 -3.67 -5.61
N THR A 148 11.02 -2.76 -4.88
CA THR A 148 11.13 -2.74 -3.41
C THR A 148 10.36 -1.56 -2.82
N TYR A 149 9.32 -1.12 -3.52
CA TYR A 149 8.42 -0.08 -3.07
C TYR A 149 6.99 -0.39 -3.54
N ALA A 150 6.03 0.13 -2.79
CA ALA A 150 4.65 0.26 -3.20
C ALA A 150 4.38 1.72 -3.57
N ARG A 151 3.59 1.94 -4.62
CA ARG A 151 3.27 3.24 -5.20
C ARG A 151 1.80 3.55 -4.99
N MET A 152 1.54 4.67 -4.35
CA MET A 152 0.26 5.33 -4.35
C MET A 152 0.12 6.14 -5.64
N TYR A 153 -0.93 5.84 -6.39
CA TYR A 153 -1.36 6.61 -7.54
C TYR A 153 -2.60 7.44 -7.19
N CYS A 154 -2.94 8.40 -8.05
CA CYS A 154 -4.24 9.05 -7.99
C CYS A 154 -5.39 8.03 -8.03
N GLY A 155 -5.28 7.08 -8.95
CA GLY A 155 -6.19 5.96 -9.09
C GLY A 155 -7.59 6.36 -9.50
N LYS A 156 -8.55 5.49 -9.20
CA LYS A 156 -9.97 5.67 -9.52
C LYS A 156 -10.83 5.14 -8.39
N LYS A 157 -11.96 5.81 -8.15
CA LYS A 157 -12.88 5.50 -7.05
C LYS A 157 -13.52 4.12 -7.22
N ASP A 158 -14.12 3.87 -8.38
CA ASP A 158 -14.97 2.73 -8.67
C ASP A 158 -14.39 1.84 -9.77
N ARG A 159 -14.94 0.63 -9.90
CA ARG A 159 -14.76 -0.20 -11.09
C ARG A 159 -15.74 0.33 -12.13
N ASP A 160 -15.24 1.04 -13.14
CA ASP A 160 -16.09 1.47 -14.26
C ASP A 160 -16.83 0.25 -14.83
N SER A 161 -18.17 0.29 -14.82
CA SER A 161 -19.04 -0.83 -15.20
C SER A 161 -19.28 -0.94 -16.70
N GLU A 162 -18.89 0.08 -17.48
CA GLU A 162 -19.30 0.22 -18.89
C GLU A 162 -18.25 -0.24 -19.91
N GLU A 163 -17.02 -0.53 -19.47
CA GLU A 163 -15.97 -1.06 -20.34
C GLU A 163 -15.66 -2.51 -19.95
N PRO A 164 -15.80 -3.49 -20.88
CA PRO A 164 -15.31 -4.83 -20.62
C PRO A 164 -13.78 -4.76 -20.69
N LEU A 165 -13.11 -4.56 -19.54
CA LEU A 165 -11.81 -5.15 -19.13
C LEU A 165 -11.22 -4.53 -17.83
N SER A 166 -11.37 -5.28 -16.74
CA SER A 166 -10.30 -5.69 -15.80
C SER A 166 -9.69 -4.79 -14.71
N GLU A 167 -9.83 -3.46 -14.70
CA GLU A 167 -9.16 -2.67 -13.64
C GLU A 167 -10.02 -2.43 -12.39
N ALA A 168 -9.67 -3.12 -11.29
CA ALA A 168 -10.23 -2.88 -9.96
C ALA A 168 -9.94 -1.45 -9.48
N ALA A 169 -10.84 -0.90 -8.66
CA ALA A 169 -10.66 0.39 -7.98
C ALA A 169 -9.31 0.44 -7.22
N PHE A 170 -8.63 1.59 -7.28
CA PHE A 170 -7.30 1.71 -6.68
C PHE A 170 -6.91 3.14 -6.30
N GLY A 171 -5.82 3.26 -5.53
CA GLY A 171 -5.14 4.53 -5.26
C GLY A 171 -5.85 5.44 -4.26
N ILE A 172 -5.40 6.69 -4.18
CA ILE A 172 -5.87 7.62 -3.14
C ILE A 172 -7.34 8.02 -3.34
N ARG A 173 -7.84 8.08 -4.58
CA ARG A 173 -9.27 8.34 -4.85
C ARG A 173 -10.17 7.26 -4.27
N HIS A 174 -9.78 5.98 -4.40
CA HIS A 174 -10.52 4.87 -3.80
C HIS A 174 -10.48 4.93 -2.26
N ILE A 175 -9.29 5.12 -1.67
CA ILE A 175 -9.14 5.23 -0.22
C ILE A 175 -9.95 6.42 0.33
N ARG A 176 -9.89 7.57 -0.34
CA ARG A 176 -10.65 8.76 0.05
C ARG A 176 -12.16 8.50 0.01
N ALA A 177 -12.65 7.83 -1.03
CA ALA A 177 -14.08 7.59 -1.18
C ALA A 177 -14.64 6.61 -0.15
N TYR A 178 -13.89 5.55 0.18
CA TYR A 178 -14.43 4.42 0.94
C TYR A 178 -13.87 4.28 2.36
N HIS A 179 -12.70 4.85 2.64
CA HIS A 179 -11.99 4.65 3.91
C HIS A 179 -11.63 5.95 4.63
N LYS A 180 -11.90 7.13 4.03
CA LYS A 180 -11.61 8.43 4.66
C LYS A 180 -12.26 8.56 6.04
N SER A 181 -13.53 8.19 6.20
CA SER A 181 -14.23 8.27 7.50
C SER A 181 -13.56 7.39 8.57
N GLN A 182 -13.10 6.20 8.19
CA GLN A 182 -12.40 5.28 9.09
C GLN A 182 -11.06 5.85 9.54
N PHE A 183 -10.25 6.38 8.61
CA PHE A 183 -9.01 7.08 8.95
C PHE A 183 -9.28 8.35 9.76
N ALA A 184 -10.33 9.10 9.46
CA ALA A 184 -10.72 10.32 10.17
C ALA A 184 -11.10 10.03 11.63
N LYS A 185 -11.85 8.96 11.91
CA LYS A 185 -12.19 8.54 13.27
C LYS A 185 -10.95 8.23 14.10
N LEU A 186 -9.96 7.56 13.52
CA LEU A 186 -8.71 7.24 14.22
C LEU A 186 -7.78 8.46 14.36
N ALA A 187 -7.73 9.31 13.34
CA ALA A 187 -6.96 10.54 13.36
C ALA A 187 -7.51 11.56 14.37
N SER A 188 -8.83 11.59 14.60
CA SER A 188 -9.45 12.49 15.59
C SER A 188 -8.99 12.16 17.00
N TRP A 189 -8.81 10.88 17.34
CA TRP A 189 -8.18 10.45 18.61
C TRP A 189 -6.72 10.87 18.74
N GLN A 190 -6.14 11.53 17.73
CA GLN A 190 -4.75 11.97 17.72
C GLN A 190 -4.60 13.47 17.51
N GLY A 191 -5.72 14.21 17.46
CA GLY A 191 -5.69 15.62 17.06
C GLY A 191 -5.11 15.81 15.66
N SER A 192 -5.31 14.84 14.78
CA SER A 192 -4.78 14.84 13.42
C SER A 192 -5.88 14.75 12.38
N THR A 193 -5.46 14.85 11.14
CA THR A 193 -6.30 14.72 9.95
C THR A 193 -6.14 13.33 9.35
N TRP A 194 -7.18 12.86 8.66
CA TRP A 194 -7.22 11.51 8.10
C TRP A 194 -6.01 11.21 7.20
N GLY A 195 -5.61 12.18 6.36
CA GLY A 195 -4.54 12.01 5.38
C GLY A 195 -3.15 11.92 6.02
N ASN A 196 -2.88 12.77 7.02
CA ASN A 196 -1.61 12.72 7.75
C ASN A 196 -1.46 11.41 8.51
N TRP A 197 -2.52 10.99 9.20
CA TRP A 197 -2.51 9.73 9.93
C TRP A 197 -2.44 8.51 8.99
N MET A 198 -3.23 8.48 7.91
CA MET A 198 -3.15 7.45 6.87
C MET A 198 -1.74 7.33 6.29
N HIS A 199 -1.11 8.45 5.94
CA HIS A 199 0.22 8.45 5.34
C HIS A 199 1.27 7.89 6.31
N TRP A 200 1.24 8.35 7.57
CA TRP A 200 2.13 7.83 8.60
C TRP A 200 1.91 6.34 8.83
N ALA A 201 0.67 5.89 8.95
CA ALA A 201 0.35 4.47 9.14
C ALA A 201 0.83 3.62 7.95
N LEU A 202 0.58 4.08 6.71
CA LEU A 202 1.03 3.40 5.50
C LEU A 202 2.54 3.28 5.41
N ARG A 203 3.31 4.30 5.85
CA ARG A 203 4.77 4.19 5.93
C ARG A 203 5.19 3.01 6.79
N TRP A 204 4.58 2.84 7.96
CA TRP A 204 4.88 1.73 8.86
C TRP A 204 4.40 0.37 8.35
N VAL A 205 3.19 0.30 7.78
CA VAL A 205 2.67 -0.93 7.16
C VAL A 205 3.57 -1.42 6.03
N MET A 206 4.17 -0.51 5.26
CA MET A 206 5.04 -0.87 4.14
C MET A 206 6.47 -1.21 4.58
N SER A 207 7.05 -0.42 5.50
CA SER A 207 8.45 -0.60 5.91
C SER A 207 8.64 -1.71 6.94
N GLU A 208 7.71 -1.88 7.87
CA GLU A 208 7.82 -2.84 8.98
C GLU A 208 6.47 -3.52 9.25
N PRO A 209 5.87 -4.24 8.29
CA PRO A 209 4.62 -4.95 8.52
C PRO A 209 4.76 -5.95 9.68
N SER A 210 3.71 -6.13 10.48
CA SER A 210 3.63 -7.29 11.39
C SER A 210 3.33 -8.57 10.63
N LEU A 211 2.60 -8.45 9.51
CA LEU A 211 2.27 -9.55 8.66
C LEU A 211 2.26 -9.10 7.19
N ARG A 212 2.86 -9.92 6.34
CA ARG A 212 2.82 -9.77 4.88
C ARG A 212 2.49 -11.13 4.27
N THR A 213 1.50 -11.17 3.39
CA THR A 213 1.03 -12.44 2.79
C THR A 213 0.70 -12.27 1.31
N VAL A 214 0.66 -13.39 0.61
CA VAL A 214 -0.01 -13.50 -0.69
C VAL A 214 -1.46 -13.90 -0.43
N GLN A 215 -2.41 -13.01 -0.72
CA GLN A 215 -3.84 -13.33 -0.59
C GLN A 215 -4.34 -14.17 -1.76
N ASN A 216 -3.88 -13.85 -2.97
CA ASN A 216 -4.15 -14.63 -4.19
C ASN A 216 -3.16 -14.25 -5.30
N ALA A 217 -3.29 -14.86 -6.47
CA ALA A 217 -2.44 -14.60 -7.64
C ALA A 217 -2.37 -13.11 -8.05
N ASN A 218 -3.31 -12.27 -7.65
CA ASN A 218 -3.40 -10.87 -8.04
C ASN A 218 -3.27 -9.88 -6.87
N ARG A 219 -3.12 -10.36 -5.62
CA ARG A 219 -3.09 -9.49 -4.44
C ARG A 219 -2.06 -9.89 -3.41
N PHE A 220 -1.40 -8.88 -2.84
CA PHE A 220 -0.54 -9.01 -1.67
C PHE A 220 -1.12 -8.17 -0.55
N CYS A 221 -1.01 -8.65 0.67
CA CYS A 221 -1.52 -7.98 1.85
C CYS A 221 -0.38 -7.66 2.80
N TYR A 222 -0.38 -6.42 3.30
CA TYR A 222 0.52 -5.95 4.34
C TYR A 222 -0.35 -5.40 5.46
N GLU A 223 -0.02 -5.70 6.70
CA GLU A 223 -0.71 -5.12 7.84
C GLU A 223 0.25 -4.80 8.98
N LYS A 224 -0.16 -3.87 9.83
CA LYS A 224 0.52 -3.57 11.09
C LYS A 224 -0.50 -3.11 12.14
N PRO A 225 -0.41 -3.58 13.40
CA PRO A 225 -1.22 -3.08 14.49
C PRO A 225 -0.69 -1.73 14.99
N PHE A 226 -1.63 -0.82 15.26
CA PHE A 226 -1.40 0.47 15.89
C PHE A 226 -2.20 0.52 17.18
N ASN A 227 -1.58 1.01 18.24
CA ASN A 227 -2.21 1.16 19.54
C ASN A 227 -2.64 2.61 19.71
N PHE A 228 -3.81 2.81 20.30
CA PHE A 228 -4.43 4.10 20.54
C PHE A 228 -4.92 4.16 21.98
N THR A 229 -5.10 5.38 22.46
CA THR A 229 -6.02 5.68 23.54
C THR A 229 -7.26 6.29 22.92
N ASN A 230 -8.44 5.69 23.14
CA ASN A 230 -9.69 6.23 22.62
C ASN A 230 -10.14 7.46 23.44
N ALA A 231 -11.26 8.09 23.03
CA ALA A 231 -11.79 9.27 23.72
C ALA A 231 -12.15 9.03 25.20
N ASN A 232 -12.39 7.78 25.59
CA ASN A 232 -12.72 7.38 26.97
C ASN A 232 -11.48 7.07 27.81
N GLY A 233 -10.27 7.17 27.23
CA GLY A 233 -9.03 6.81 27.91
C GLY A 233 -8.67 5.32 27.82
N GLU A 234 -9.43 4.51 27.08
CA GLU A 234 -9.18 3.08 26.96
C GLU A 234 -8.13 2.78 25.89
N ALA A 235 -7.28 1.78 26.15
CA ALA A 235 -6.35 1.29 25.17
C ALA A 235 -7.07 0.45 24.11
N VAL A 236 -6.90 0.81 22.83
CA VAL A 236 -7.48 0.05 21.71
C VAL A 236 -6.43 -0.19 20.63
N THR A 237 -6.48 -1.36 20.01
CA THR A 237 -5.62 -1.71 18.87
C THR A 237 -6.44 -1.64 17.57
N ARG A 238 -5.84 -1.10 16.51
CA ARG A 238 -6.37 -1.14 15.14
C ARG A 238 -5.29 -1.60 14.18
N TYR A 239 -5.65 -2.50 13.29
CA TYR A 239 -4.78 -2.98 12.22
C TYR A 239 -4.97 -2.08 11.02
N VAL A 240 -3.91 -1.46 10.51
CA VAL A 240 -3.95 -0.83 9.20
C VAL A 240 -3.48 -1.83 8.17
N VAL A 241 -4.32 -2.05 7.18
CA VAL A 241 -4.12 -3.00 6.09
C VAL A 241 -3.83 -2.23 4.83
N ALA A 242 -2.90 -2.71 4.02
CA ALA A 242 -2.68 -2.25 2.67
C ALA A 242 -2.68 -3.43 1.69
N LEU A 243 -3.51 -3.31 0.66
CA LEU A 243 -3.60 -4.30 -0.41
C LEU A 243 -2.87 -3.79 -1.64
N LEU A 244 -1.98 -4.61 -2.17
CA LEU A 244 -1.20 -4.34 -3.36
C LEU A 244 -1.70 -5.21 -4.51
N GLY A 245 -1.68 -4.67 -5.73
CA GLY A 245 -2.11 -5.37 -6.94
C GLY A 245 -1.13 -6.44 -7.41
N LYS A 246 -1.39 -6.98 -8.60
CA LYS A 246 -0.71 -8.17 -9.17
C LYS A 246 0.82 -8.10 -9.18
N THR A 247 1.40 -6.93 -9.46
CA THR A 247 2.85 -6.72 -9.47
C THR A 247 3.42 -6.37 -8.10
N GLY A 248 2.57 -6.07 -7.11
CA GLY A 248 3.01 -5.57 -5.81
C GLY A 248 3.50 -4.12 -5.83
N VAL A 249 3.49 -3.43 -6.97
CA VAL A 249 3.85 -2.02 -7.08
C VAL A 249 2.65 -1.16 -6.72
N ARG A 250 1.48 -1.39 -7.30
CA ARG A 250 0.31 -0.53 -7.11
C ARG A 250 -0.37 -0.78 -5.77
N ILE A 251 -0.52 0.26 -4.94
CA ILE A 251 -1.45 0.23 -3.80
C ILE A 251 -2.88 0.27 -4.36
N MET A 252 -3.62 -0.82 -4.14
CA MET A 252 -5.04 -0.89 -4.48
C MET A 252 -5.85 -0.14 -3.44
N THR A 253 -5.72 -0.52 -2.18
CA THR A 253 -6.43 0.15 -1.09
C THR A 253 -5.64 0.08 0.20
N ALA A 254 -6.04 0.91 1.15
CA ALA A 254 -5.61 0.85 2.53
C ALA A 254 -6.78 1.21 3.42
N PHE A 255 -6.91 0.53 4.56
CA PHE A 255 -8.00 0.76 5.51
C PHE A 255 -7.64 0.24 6.90
N PRO A 256 -8.17 0.85 7.97
CA PRO A 256 -8.07 0.30 9.32
C PRO A 256 -9.16 -0.74 9.62
N ARG A 257 -8.87 -1.70 10.50
CA ARG A 257 -9.81 -2.67 11.09
C ARG A 257 -9.54 -2.92 12.56
N ASN A 258 -10.51 -3.53 13.25
CA ASN A 258 -10.39 -3.97 14.65
C ASN A 258 -9.70 -5.34 14.82
N LYS A 259 -9.54 -6.11 13.74
CA LYS A 259 -8.90 -7.43 13.72
C LYS A 259 -7.90 -7.54 12.57
N SER A 260 -6.94 -8.45 12.73
CA SER A 260 -6.04 -8.89 11.65
C SER A 260 -6.84 -9.29 10.40
N TYR A 261 -6.35 -8.92 9.23
CA TYR A 261 -7.02 -9.16 7.94
C TYR A 261 -6.20 -10.01 6.98
N CYS A 262 -4.88 -9.92 7.03
CA CYS A 262 -4.01 -10.57 6.05
C CYS A 262 -3.93 -12.10 6.23
N LEU A 263 -5.06 -12.80 6.26
CA LEU A 263 -5.14 -14.25 6.21
C LEU A 263 -4.72 -14.73 4.82
N GLY A 264 -3.68 -15.57 4.76
CA GLY A 264 -3.05 -16.07 3.54
C GLY A 264 -1.79 -16.87 3.89
N VAL A 265 -1.05 -17.34 2.88
CA VAL A 265 0.25 -18.00 3.13
C VAL A 265 1.23 -16.93 3.61
N GLN A 266 1.77 -17.13 4.81
CA GLN A 266 2.77 -16.24 5.43
C GLN A 266 4.17 -16.53 4.86
N PHE A 267 4.97 -15.49 4.63
CA PHE A 267 6.32 -15.58 4.07
C PHE A 267 7.31 -14.62 4.74
#